data_AF-A0A1H6UQB3-F1
#
_entry.id   AF-A0A1H6UQB3-F1
#
_cell.length_a   1.000
_cell.length_b   1.000
_cell.length_c   1.000
_cell.angle_alpha   90.00
_cell.angle_beta   90.00
_cell.angle_gamma   90.00
#
_symmetry.space_group_name_H-M   'P 1'
#
loop_
_entity.id
_entity.type
_entity.pdbx_description
1 polymer ?
#
loop_
_entity_poly.entity_id
_entity_poly.type
_entity_poly.pdbx_seq_one_letter_code
_entity_poly.pdbx_strand_id
1 'polypeptide(L)'
;MYSERIRLASLRDRIVDAAAAAALIEDGMTVGISGFGCAGDAKAVPFALAERARHEPVRISLVTGASIGNGLDKLLAESGALARRMPFQADAALRKAINAGQVMFVDQHLSETVEQMRSHQLKRPDIAVIEAVAITEEGHIVPTASVGNSASLALFADQVIVEISLRYGTDLEGLHDIYIPADRPGRAPIPLVSPDQRIGATAIPVDPARIAAIVVSDYR
;
A
#
# COMPACT_ATOMS: atom_id res chain seq x y z
N MET A 1 -6.36 -19.11 -14.32
CA MET A 1 -6.53 -19.58 -12.93
C MET A 1 -7.06 -18.52 -11.96
N TYR A 2 -7.03 -17.21 -12.27
CA TYR A 2 -7.58 -16.18 -11.37
C TYR A 2 -8.52 -15.21 -12.11
N SER A 3 -9.28 -15.70 -13.09
CA SER A 3 -10.05 -14.85 -14.01
C SER A 3 -11.12 -14.00 -13.33
N GLU A 4 -11.66 -14.45 -12.19
CA GLU A 4 -12.64 -13.69 -11.40
C GLU A 4 -12.00 -12.62 -10.50
N ARG A 5 -10.70 -12.76 -10.20
CA ARG A 5 -9.93 -11.84 -9.37
C ARG A 5 -9.11 -10.85 -10.20
N ILE A 6 -8.65 -11.24 -11.38
CA ILE A 6 -7.85 -10.44 -12.30
C ILE A 6 -8.57 -10.40 -13.65
N ARG A 7 -9.45 -9.41 -13.80
CA ARG A 7 -10.43 -9.36 -14.89
C ARG A 7 -9.89 -8.69 -16.15
N LEU A 8 -8.92 -7.77 -16.01
CA LEU A 8 -8.13 -7.30 -17.16
C LEU A 8 -7.11 -8.37 -17.60
N ALA A 9 -7.37 -9.00 -18.74
CA ALA A 9 -6.59 -10.16 -19.22
C ALA A 9 -5.11 -9.87 -19.44
N SER A 10 -4.75 -8.66 -19.90
CA SER A 10 -3.36 -8.25 -20.19
C SER A 10 -2.47 -8.17 -18.95
N LEU A 11 -3.04 -8.13 -17.75
CA LEU A 11 -2.28 -8.11 -16.49
C LEU A 11 -1.90 -9.52 -16.00
N ARG A 12 -2.46 -10.58 -16.57
CA ARG A 12 -2.22 -11.95 -16.10
C ARG A 12 -0.78 -12.41 -16.33
N ASP A 13 -0.09 -11.82 -17.31
CA ASP A 13 1.33 -12.10 -17.58
C ASP A 13 2.26 -11.44 -16.55
N ARG A 14 1.73 -10.60 -15.65
CA ARG A 14 2.46 -9.94 -14.56
C ARG A 14 2.34 -10.68 -13.23
N ILE A 15 1.71 -11.87 -13.24
CA ILE A 15 1.61 -12.70 -12.04
C ILE A 15 2.95 -13.34 -11.76
N VAL A 16 3.51 -13.06 -10.58
CA VAL A 16 4.81 -13.55 -10.13
C VAL A 16 4.72 -14.00 -8.67
N ASP A 17 5.76 -14.68 -8.18
CA ASP A 17 5.87 -14.97 -6.75
C ASP A 17 6.26 -13.72 -5.93
N ALA A 18 6.11 -13.82 -4.61
CA ALA A 18 6.38 -12.70 -3.71
C ALA A 18 7.86 -12.26 -3.69
N ALA A 19 8.80 -13.19 -3.92
CA ALA A 19 10.22 -12.88 -3.93
C ALA A 19 10.61 -12.08 -5.18
N ALA A 20 10.08 -12.46 -6.35
CA ALA A 20 10.24 -11.74 -7.60
C ALA A 20 9.61 -10.34 -7.53
N ALA A 21 8.43 -10.20 -6.93
CA ALA A 21 7.82 -8.90 -6.69
C ALA A 21 8.64 -8.03 -5.70
N ALA A 22 9.12 -8.63 -4.60
CA ALA A 22 9.96 -7.92 -3.64
C ALA A 22 11.32 -7.51 -4.23
N ALA A 23 11.81 -8.22 -5.25
CA ALA A 23 13.03 -7.87 -5.97
C ALA A 23 12.96 -6.49 -6.66
N LEU A 24 11.75 -6.02 -7.00
CA LEU A 24 11.52 -4.69 -7.57
C LEU A 24 11.71 -3.54 -6.58
N ILE A 25 11.73 -3.85 -5.28
CA ILE A 25 12.01 -2.86 -4.24
C ILE A 25 13.52 -2.77 -4.08
N GLU A 26 14.12 -1.61 -4.30
CA GLU A 26 15.58 -1.42 -4.20
C GLU A 26 15.98 -0.64 -2.94
N ASP A 27 17.27 -0.68 -2.59
CA ASP A 27 17.82 0.11 -1.47
C ASP A 27 17.57 1.61 -1.69
N GLY A 28 17.18 2.31 -0.63
CA GLY A 28 16.91 3.75 -0.65
C GLY A 28 15.52 4.14 -1.19
N MET A 29 14.71 3.19 -1.66
CA MET A 29 13.35 3.49 -2.13
C MET A 29 12.41 3.92 -0.99
N THR A 30 11.46 4.80 -1.33
CA THR A 30 10.25 5.06 -0.56
C THR A 30 9.18 4.08 -1.01
N VAL A 31 8.68 3.26 -0.09
CA VAL A 31 7.67 2.25 -0.37
C VAL A 31 6.37 2.62 0.32
N GLY A 32 5.29 2.68 -0.44
CA GLY A 32 3.93 2.80 0.08
C GLY A 32 3.29 1.43 0.26
N ILE A 33 2.73 1.11 1.42
CA ILE A 33 2.02 -0.17 1.62
C ILE A 33 0.60 0.10 2.12
N SER A 34 -0.38 -0.67 1.61
CA SER A 34 -1.73 -0.66 2.17
C SER A 34 -1.73 -1.10 3.64
N GLY A 35 -2.79 -0.77 4.38
CA GLY A 35 -2.94 -1.19 5.77
C GLY A 35 -3.31 -0.06 6.71
N PHE A 36 -4.34 -0.31 7.51
CA PHE A 36 -4.85 0.64 8.50
C PHE A 36 -5.48 -0.13 9.66
N GLY A 37 -4.98 0.06 10.88
CA GLY A 37 -5.54 -0.61 12.06
C GLY A 37 -5.44 -2.14 11.98
N CYS A 38 -4.36 -2.66 11.39
CA CYS A 38 -4.14 -4.10 11.14
C CYS A 38 -5.16 -4.75 10.18
N ALA A 39 -5.84 -3.95 9.35
CA ALA A 39 -6.74 -4.40 8.31
C ALA A 39 -6.23 -3.96 6.93
N GLY A 40 -6.29 -4.84 5.95
CA GLY A 40 -5.96 -4.56 4.55
C GLY A 40 -4.48 -4.30 4.25
N ASP A 41 -3.58 -4.75 5.12
CA ASP A 41 -2.13 -4.67 4.89
C ASP A 41 -1.65 -5.72 3.89
N ALA A 42 -0.78 -5.32 2.96
CA ALA A 42 -0.08 -6.29 2.10
C ALA A 42 0.89 -7.13 2.95
N LYS A 43 1.04 -8.41 2.61
CA LYS A 43 1.67 -9.40 3.48
C LYS A 43 2.82 -10.10 2.77
N ALA A 44 2.52 -10.85 1.72
CA ALA A 44 3.47 -11.73 1.05
C ALA A 44 4.71 -10.97 0.56
N VAL A 45 4.52 -9.84 -0.11
CA VAL A 45 5.64 -9.05 -0.66
C VAL A 45 6.47 -8.41 0.45
N PRO A 46 5.88 -7.75 1.47
CA PRO A 46 6.67 -7.22 2.58
C PRO A 46 7.38 -8.28 3.44
N PHE A 47 6.81 -9.47 3.61
CA PHE A 47 7.50 -10.59 4.27
C PHE A 47 8.71 -11.05 3.44
N ALA A 48 8.56 -11.18 2.12
CA ALA A 48 9.67 -11.53 1.23
C ALA A 48 10.77 -10.46 1.23
N LEU A 49 10.40 -9.17 1.30
CA LEU A 49 11.33 -8.06 1.47
C LEU A 49 12.13 -8.19 2.78
N ALA A 50 11.45 -8.47 3.90
CA ALA A 50 12.10 -8.63 5.20
C ALA A 50 13.10 -9.78 5.18
N GLU A 51 12.77 -10.92 4.56
CA GLU A 51 13.69 -12.05 4.44
C GLU A 51 14.90 -11.71 3.55
N ARG A 52 14.71 -11.04 2.41
CA ARG A 52 15.82 -10.58 1.57
C ARG A 52 16.77 -9.65 2.32
N ALA A 53 16.23 -8.71 3.11
CA ALA A 53 17.02 -7.76 3.88
C ALA A 53 17.92 -8.40 4.96
N ARG A 54 17.65 -9.66 5.35
CA ARG A 54 18.56 -10.44 6.23
C ARG A 54 19.87 -10.84 5.54
N HIS A 55 19.86 -10.94 4.22
CA HIS A 55 20.98 -11.44 3.42
C HIS A 55 21.66 -10.33 2.61
N GLU A 56 20.94 -9.26 2.30
CA GLU A 56 21.41 -8.16 1.44
C GLU A 56 21.06 -6.80 2.06
N PRO A 57 21.92 -5.78 1.91
CA PRO A 57 21.66 -4.46 2.45
C PRO A 57 20.59 -3.74 1.62
N VAL A 58 19.34 -3.82 2.08
CA VAL A 58 18.21 -3.07 1.50
C VAL A 58 17.49 -2.34 2.62
N ARG A 59 17.48 -0.99 2.56
CA ARG A 59 16.81 -0.12 3.53
C ARG A 59 15.87 0.85 2.84
N ILE A 60 14.62 0.84 3.26
CA ILE A 60 13.54 1.63 2.65
C ILE A 60 12.98 2.69 3.60
N SER A 61 12.33 3.71 3.03
CA SER A 61 11.40 4.58 3.74
C SER A 61 9.98 4.05 3.58
N LEU A 62 9.39 3.51 4.64
CA LEU A 62 8.06 2.91 4.61
C LEU A 62 6.96 3.91 4.99
N VAL A 63 5.98 4.07 4.09
CA VAL A 63 4.75 4.85 4.30
C VAL A 63 3.55 3.91 4.29
N THR A 64 2.69 4.01 5.29
CA THR A 64 1.44 3.22 5.38
C THR A 64 0.20 4.12 5.51
N GLY A 65 -0.99 3.52 5.63
CA GLY A 65 -2.17 4.21 6.12
C GLY A 65 -2.04 4.54 7.61
N ALA A 66 -1.87 3.52 8.44
CA ALA A 66 -1.60 3.63 9.88
C ALA A 66 -0.78 2.43 10.37
N SER A 67 -1.18 1.76 11.46
CA SER A 67 -0.55 0.51 11.90
C SER A 67 -0.88 -0.66 10.95
N ILE A 68 0.10 -1.51 10.74
CA ILE A 68 0.00 -2.77 9.98
C ILE A 68 0.04 -3.97 10.94
N GLY A 69 -0.45 -5.12 10.48
CA GLY A 69 -0.64 -6.31 11.30
C GLY A 69 0.49 -7.33 11.20
N ASN A 70 0.21 -8.54 11.70
CA ASN A 70 0.96 -9.77 11.42
C ASN A 70 2.45 -9.76 11.79
N GLY A 71 2.86 -8.86 12.68
CA GLY A 71 4.27 -8.70 13.05
C GLY A 71 5.15 -8.16 11.93
N LEU A 72 4.56 -7.57 10.89
CA LEU A 72 5.31 -7.08 9.74
C LEU A 72 6.26 -5.92 10.11
N ASP A 73 5.78 -4.95 10.90
CA ASP A 73 6.61 -3.86 11.42
C ASP A 73 7.80 -4.41 12.25
N LYS A 74 7.57 -5.46 13.06
CA LYS A 74 8.63 -6.15 13.80
C LYS A 74 9.67 -6.76 12.86
N LEU A 75 9.23 -7.55 11.87
CA LEU A 75 10.15 -8.25 10.98
C LEU A 75 10.96 -7.30 10.10
N LEU A 76 10.35 -6.23 9.61
CA LEU A 76 11.06 -5.20 8.84
C LEU A 76 12.06 -4.45 9.71
N ALA A 77 11.77 -4.21 10.99
CA ALA A 77 12.73 -3.64 11.93
C ALA A 77 13.88 -4.61 12.25
N GLU A 78 13.58 -5.88 12.55
CA GLU A 78 14.56 -6.89 12.95
C GLU A 78 15.47 -7.34 11.79
N SER A 79 14.98 -7.29 10.55
CA SER A 79 15.77 -7.53 9.34
C SER A 79 16.65 -6.33 8.96
N GLY A 80 16.47 -5.17 9.60
CA GLY A 80 17.18 -3.95 9.26
C GLY A 80 16.64 -3.26 8.00
N ALA A 81 15.49 -3.67 7.47
CA ALA A 81 14.91 -3.15 6.24
C ALA A 81 14.38 -1.70 6.33
N LEU A 82 14.18 -1.17 7.54
CA LEU A 82 13.62 0.16 7.74
C LEU A 82 14.69 1.21 8.01
N ALA A 83 14.85 2.16 7.08
CA ALA A 83 15.55 3.41 7.38
C ALA A 83 14.60 4.44 8.02
N ARG A 84 13.35 4.49 7.53
CA ARG A 84 12.33 5.45 7.99
C ARG A 84 10.94 4.83 7.98
N ARG A 85 10.08 5.24 8.91
CA ARG A 85 8.68 4.81 9.02
C ARG A 85 7.73 5.98 9.28
N MET A 86 6.57 5.99 8.62
CA MET A 86 5.46 6.93 8.85
C MET A 86 4.11 6.34 8.41
N PRO A 87 2.94 6.87 8.83
CA PRO A 87 2.74 7.91 9.84
C PRO A 87 2.39 7.36 11.23
N PHE A 88 2.18 6.05 11.38
CA PHE A 88 1.79 5.44 12.65
C PHE A 88 2.27 3.99 12.73
N GLN A 89 2.64 3.55 13.92
CA GLN A 89 3.00 2.16 14.22
C GLN A 89 2.60 1.82 15.67
N ALA A 90 2.31 0.55 15.93
CA ALA A 90 1.95 0.05 17.27
C ALA A 90 2.73 -1.23 17.63
N ASP A 91 3.88 -1.48 16.99
CA ASP A 91 4.68 -2.67 17.20
C ASP A 91 5.79 -2.43 18.23
N ALA A 92 5.95 -3.35 19.18
CA ALA A 92 6.90 -3.18 20.28
C ALA A 92 8.36 -3.25 19.84
N ALA A 93 8.70 -4.10 18.88
CA ALA A 93 10.07 -4.23 18.37
C ALA A 93 10.45 -3.01 17.54
N LEU A 94 9.56 -2.56 16.65
CA LEU A 94 9.78 -1.34 15.88
C LEU A 94 9.89 -0.11 16.80
N ARG A 95 9.00 0.04 17.79
CA ARG A 95 9.09 1.12 18.78
C ARG A 95 10.43 1.12 19.52
N LYS A 96 10.97 -0.06 19.86
CA LYS A 96 12.30 -0.16 20.49
C LYS A 96 13.40 0.35 19.54
N ALA A 97 13.36 -0.03 18.27
CA ALA A 97 14.33 0.42 17.26
C ALA A 97 14.24 1.94 17.02
N ILE A 98 13.04 2.50 16.99
CA ILE A 98 12.80 3.95 16.89
C ILE A 98 13.40 4.68 18.11
N ASN A 99 13.10 4.21 19.32
CA ASN A 99 13.61 4.83 20.56
C ASN A 99 15.14 4.70 20.71
N ALA A 100 15.75 3.72 20.03
CA ALA A 100 17.20 3.56 19.95
C ALA A 100 17.85 4.40 18.83
N GLY A 101 17.07 5.16 18.06
CA GLY A 101 17.56 5.95 16.93
C GLY A 101 17.97 5.12 15.70
N GLN A 102 17.60 3.84 15.65
CA GLN A 102 17.94 2.93 14.56
C GLN A 102 17.01 3.08 13.34
N VAL A 103 15.77 3.49 13.59
CA VAL A 103 14.75 3.77 12.57
C VAL A 103 14.24 5.18 12.78
N MET A 104 14.27 6.00 11.73
CA MET A 104 13.67 7.34 11.81
C MET A 104 12.15 7.24 11.75
N PHE A 105 11.45 7.85 12.69
CA PHE A 105 9.99 7.83 12.72
C PHE A 105 9.42 9.23 12.61
N VAL A 106 8.34 9.36 11.84
CA VAL A 106 7.57 10.60 11.72
C VAL A 106 6.12 10.25 11.89
N ASP A 107 5.56 10.54 13.06
CA ASP A 107 4.12 10.54 13.26
C ASP A 107 3.49 11.79 12.67
N GLN A 108 2.39 11.60 11.95
CA GLN A 108 1.67 12.68 11.28
C GLN A 108 0.18 12.57 11.58
N HIS A 109 -0.51 13.70 11.49
CA HIS A 109 -1.97 13.67 11.34
C HIS A 109 -2.30 12.80 10.11
N LEU A 110 -3.07 11.73 10.31
CA LEU A 110 -3.27 10.69 9.28
C LEU A 110 -3.86 11.24 7.97
N SER A 111 -4.67 12.30 8.06
CA SER A 111 -5.25 12.96 6.89
C SER A 111 -4.28 13.84 6.10
N GLU A 112 -3.11 14.18 6.67
CA GLU A 112 -2.19 15.14 6.08
C GLU A 112 -1.07 14.49 5.26
N THR A 113 -0.71 13.23 5.52
CA THR A 113 0.39 12.54 4.83
C THR A 113 0.23 12.59 3.31
N VAL A 114 -0.95 12.27 2.79
CA VAL A 114 -1.22 12.29 1.34
C VAL A 114 -1.31 13.71 0.77
N GLU A 115 -1.71 14.69 1.59
CA GLU A 115 -1.75 16.09 1.16
C GLU A 115 -0.34 16.67 1.04
N GLN A 116 0.57 16.30 1.94
CA GLN A 116 1.99 16.66 1.86
C GLN A 116 2.66 16.01 0.63
N MET A 117 2.34 14.76 0.29
CA MET A 117 2.82 14.11 -0.93
C MET A 117 2.27 14.76 -2.20
N ARG A 118 0.98 15.09 -2.22
CA ARG A 118 0.33 15.77 -3.35
C ARG A 118 0.98 17.11 -3.63
N SER A 119 1.24 17.88 -2.56
CA SER A 119 1.85 19.21 -2.62
C SER A 119 3.39 19.21 -2.72
N HIS A 120 4.03 18.06 -2.91
CA HIS A 120 5.48 17.90 -3.04
C HIS A 120 6.30 18.31 -1.79
N GLN A 121 5.66 18.40 -0.63
CA GLN A 121 6.31 18.67 0.66
C GLN A 121 6.85 17.39 1.31
N LEU A 122 6.35 16.23 0.89
CA LEU A 122 6.81 14.91 1.28
C LEU A 122 7.14 14.10 0.03
N LYS A 123 8.26 13.36 0.04
CA LYS A 123 8.65 12.49 -1.09
C LYS A 123 7.53 11.47 -1.34
N ARG A 124 7.13 11.34 -2.61
CA ARG A 124 6.16 10.33 -3.08
C ARG A 124 6.80 8.93 -3.04
N PRO A 125 6.00 7.86 -2.93
CA PRO A 125 6.52 6.50 -3.04
C PRO A 125 7.13 6.28 -4.42
N ASP A 126 8.27 5.59 -4.49
CA ASP A 126 8.80 5.08 -5.76
C ASP A 126 7.97 3.86 -6.20
N ILE A 127 7.55 3.03 -5.22
CA ILE A 127 6.71 1.85 -5.45
C ILE A 127 5.61 1.72 -4.39
N ALA A 128 4.41 1.30 -4.80
CA ALA A 128 3.30 1.00 -3.91
C ALA A 128 2.95 -0.50 -3.91
N VAL A 129 2.69 -1.09 -2.74
CA VAL A 129 2.24 -2.47 -2.56
C VAL A 129 0.85 -2.47 -1.95
N ILE A 130 -0.16 -2.83 -2.73
CA ILE A 130 -1.57 -2.69 -2.35
C ILE A 130 -2.24 -4.07 -2.28
N GLU A 131 -2.78 -4.44 -1.11
CA GLU A 131 -3.64 -5.61 -0.98
C GLU A 131 -5.00 -5.36 -1.63
N ALA A 132 -5.47 -6.32 -2.41
CA ALA A 132 -6.69 -6.21 -3.19
C ALA A 132 -7.51 -7.50 -3.19
N VAL A 133 -8.84 -7.37 -3.28
CA VAL A 133 -9.71 -8.51 -3.56
C VAL A 133 -9.78 -8.81 -5.05
N ALA A 134 -9.67 -7.79 -5.90
CA ALA A 134 -9.75 -7.96 -7.34
C ALA A 134 -9.08 -6.79 -8.08
N ILE A 135 -8.78 -7.03 -9.35
CA ILE A 135 -8.49 -6.03 -10.36
C ILE A 135 -9.64 -6.07 -11.38
N THR A 136 -10.26 -4.92 -11.63
CA THR A 136 -11.41 -4.80 -12.54
C THR A 136 -11.02 -5.00 -14.00
N GLU A 137 -12.01 -5.02 -14.88
CA GLU A 137 -11.88 -5.09 -16.33
C GLU A 137 -11.08 -3.91 -16.90
N GLU A 138 -11.17 -2.74 -16.27
CA GLU A 138 -10.40 -1.53 -16.59
C GLU A 138 -9.01 -1.53 -15.95
N GLY A 139 -8.70 -2.52 -15.10
CA GLY A 139 -7.44 -2.62 -14.38
C GLY A 139 -7.39 -1.82 -13.07
N HIS A 140 -8.54 -1.36 -12.55
CA HIS A 140 -8.62 -0.67 -11.27
C HIS A 140 -8.52 -1.67 -10.10
N ILE A 141 -8.02 -1.22 -8.95
CA ILE A 141 -7.74 -2.09 -7.79
C ILE A 141 -8.89 -2.01 -6.80
N VAL A 142 -9.53 -3.14 -6.50
CA VAL A 142 -10.57 -3.23 -5.46
C VAL A 142 -9.91 -3.55 -4.11
N PRO A 143 -9.95 -2.64 -3.11
CA PRO A 143 -9.29 -2.86 -1.82
C PRO A 143 -9.90 -4.01 -1.01
N THR A 144 -9.24 -4.39 0.08
CA THR A 144 -9.73 -5.40 1.02
C THR A 144 -10.42 -4.75 2.24
N ALA A 145 -9.98 -5.05 3.46
CA ALA A 145 -10.61 -4.61 4.70
C ALA A 145 -10.29 -3.16 5.10
N SER A 146 -9.47 -2.44 4.33
CA SER A 146 -9.24 -1.01 4.55
C SER A 146 -8.93 -0.28 3.24
N VAL A 147 -9.17 1.04 3.25
CA VAL A 147 -8.69 1.94 2.19
C VAL A 147 -7.39 2.60 2.64
N GLY A 148 -7.43 3.33 3.77
CA GLY A 148 -6.28 4.08 4.27
C GLY A 148 -5.71 5.03 3.21
N ASN A 149 -4.38 5.02 3.06
CA ASN A 149 -3.69 5.84 2.06
C ASN A 149 -3.58 5.16 0.68
N SER A 150 -4.09 3.93 0.52
CA SER A 150 -3.81 3.07 -0.65
C SER A 150 -4.13 3.73 -1.99
N ALA A 151 -5.24 4.47 -2.09
CA ALA A 151 -5.62 5.16 -3.31
C ALA A 151 -4.60 6.23 -3.72
N SER A 152 -4.11 7.01 -2.75
CA SER A 152 -3.08 8.02 -3.00
C SER A 152 -1.71 7.40 -3.25
N LEU A 153 -1.36 6.32 -2.54
CA LEU A 153 -0.09 5.61 -2.76
C LEU A 153 -0.02 5.01 -4.17
N ALA A 154 -1.08 4.33 -4.62
CA ALA A 154 -1.17 3.80 -5.98
C ALA A 154 -1.20 4.91 -7.04
N LEU A 155 -1.83 6.05 -6.75
CA LEU A 155 -1.84 7.20 -7.64
C LEU A 155 -0.43 7.81 -7.78
N PHE A 156 0.30 7.96 -6.67
CA PHE A 156 1.56 8.70 -6.62
C PHE A 156 2.81 7.88 -6.96
N ALA A 157 2.75 6.55 -6.85
CA ALA A 157 3.91 5.69 -7.11
C ALA A 157 4.26 5.55 -8.60
N ASP A 158 5.53 5.42 -8.91
CA ASP A 158 5.98 5.15 -10.28
C ASP A 158 5.58 3.73 -10.71
N GLN A 159 5.64 2.78 -9.77
CA GLN A 159 5.24 1.39 -9.96
C GLN A 159 4.26 0.93 -8.87
N VAL A 160 3.38 0.00 -9.24
CA VAL A 160 2.42 -0.62 -8.31
C VAL A 160 2.57 -2.14 -8.35
N ILE A 161 2.67 -2.74 -7.17
CA ILE A 161 2.54 -4.17 -6.94
C ILE A 161 1.16 -4.39 -6.33
N VAL A 162 0.38 -5.29 -6.93
CA VAL A 162 -0.94 -5.66 -6.40
C VAL A 162 -0.85 -7.05 -5.77
N GLU A 163 -1.20 -7.14 -4.49
CA GLU A 163 -1.30 -8.42 -3.78
C GLU A 163 -2.77 -8.86 -3.72
N ILE A 164 -3.15 -9.81 -4.58
CA ILE A 164 -4.49 -10.40 -4.59
C ILE A 164 -4.63 -11.36 -3.42
N SER A 165 -5.45 -10.99 -2.44
CA SER A 165 -5.71 -11.78 -1.25
C SER A 165 -6.88 -12.73 -1.47
N LEU A 166 -6.63 -14.04 -1.34
CA LEU A 166 -7.65 -15.09 -1.42
C LEU A 166 -8.44 -15.24 -0.12
N ARG A 167 -8.08 -14.49 0.94
CA ARG A 167 -8.78 -14.51 2.24
C ARG A 167 -10.10 -13.76 2.22
N TYR A 168 -10.20 -12.77 1.34
CA TYR A 168 -11.38 -11.94 1.23
C TYR A 168 -12.25 -12.43 0.07
N GLY A 169 -13.55 -12.37 0.27
CA GLY A 169 -14.51 -12.60 -0.80
C GLY A 169 -14.54 -11.40 -1.76
N THR A 170 -14.92 -11.67 -3.01
CA THR A 170 -15.14 -10.62 -4.01
C THR A 170 -16.37 -9.77 -3.74
N ASP A 171 -17.20 -10.15 -2.76
CA ASP A 171 -18.33 -9.40 -2.24
C ASP A 171 -17.93 -8.09 -1.53
N LEU A 172 -16.64 -7.89 -1.23
CA LEU A 172 -16.13 -6.58 -0.82
C LEU A 172 -16.14 -5.55 -1.97
N GLU A 173 -16.21 -5.98 -3.22
CA GLU A 173 -16.34 -5.06 -4.35
C GLU A 173 -17.67 -4.30 -4.28
N GLY A 174 -17.58 -2.97 -4.24
CA GLY A 174 -18.72 -2.08 -4.03
C GLY A 174 -18.80 -1.52 -2.61
N LEU A 175 -18.07 -2.07 -1.64
CA LEU A 175 -18.06 -1.55 -0.28
C LEU A 175 -17.45 -0.15 -0.22
N HIS A 176 -16.31 0.06 -0.87
CA HIS A 176 -15.48 1.27 -0.73
C HIS A 176 -16.03 2.48 -1.49
N ASP A 177 -15.67 3.68 -1.05
CA ASP A 177 -15.93 4.95 -1.73
C ASP A 177 -14.62 5.74 -1.85
N ILE A 178 -13.99 5.66 -3.03
CA ILE A 178 -12.65 6.17 -3.32
C ILE A 178 -12.79 7.55 -3.95
N TYR A 179 -12.50 8.58 -3.17
CA TYR A 179 -12.51 9.97 -3.61
C TYR A 179 -11.14 10.63 -3.40
N ILE A 180 -10.65 11.28 -4.45
CA ILE A 180 -9.39 12.02 -4.44
C ILE A 180 -9.70 13.50 -4.70
N PRO A 181 -9.39 14.42 -3.76
CA PRO A 181 -9.58 15.85 -3.99
C PRO A 181 -8.76 16.33 -5.19
N ALA A 182 -9.33 17.26 -5.97
CA ALA A 182 -8.62 17.92 -7.07
C ALA A 182 -7.37 18.69 -6.60
N ASP A 183 -6.46 18.98 -7.52
CA ASP A 183 -5.22 19.70 -7.19
C ASP A 183 -5.46 21.20 -6.88
N ARG A 184 -4.55 21.77 -6.08
CA ARG A 184 -4.51 23.21 -5.82
C ARG A 184 -3.88 23.94 -7.03
N PRO A 185 -4.25 25.21 -7.30
CA PRO A 185 -5.12 26.09 -6.50
C PRO A 185 -6.62 25.96 -6.79
N GLY A 186 -7.04 25.28 -7.85
CA GLY A 186 -8.44 25.18 -8.30
C GLY A 186 -9.30 24.16 -7.56
N ARG A 187 -8.93 23.75 -6.35
CA ARG A 187 -9.63 22.68 -5.62
C ARG A 187 -11.00 23.16 -5.14
N ALA A 188 -12.05 22.51 -5.63
CA ALA A 188 -13.42 22.69 -5.13
C ALA A 188 -13.62 22.06 -3.73
N PRO A 189 -14.66 22.46 -2.98
CA PRO A 189 -15.03 21.78 -1.74
C PRO A 189 -15.26 20.28 -1.95
N ILE A 190 -14.96 19.47 -0.94
CA ILE A 190 -15.33 18.05 -0.94
C ILE A 190 -16.86 17.99 -0.82
N PRO A 191 -17.60 17.42 -1.80
CA PRO A 191 -19.05 17.54 -1.87
C PRO A 191 -19.79 16.51 -0.97
N LEU A 192 -19.24 16.21 0.22
CA LEU A 192 -19.81 15.28 1.19
C LEU A 192 -20.64 16.06 2.22
N VAL A 193 -21.96 15.85 2.23
CA VAL A 193 -22.90 16.55 3.13
C VAL A 193 -23.71 15.62 4.03
N SER A 194 -23.64 14.30 3.82
CA SER A 194 -24.23 13.28 4.70
C SER A 194 -23.29 12.08 4.87
N PRO A 195 -23.37 11.33 6.00
CA PRO A 195 -22.44 10.24 6.30
C PRO A 195 -22.60 8.99 5.41
N ASP A 196 -23.73 8.86 4.71
CA ASP A 196 -24.08 7.76 3.81
C ASP A 196 -23.90 8.09 2.32
N GLN A 197 -23.56 9.35 2.01
CA GLN A 197 -23.34 9.79 0.63
C GLN A 197 -22.08 9.16 0.04
N ARG A 198 -22.20 8.59 -1.16
CA ARG A 198 -21.06 8.18 -1.99
C ARG A 198 -20.67 9.30 -2.93
N ILE A 199 -19.39 9.66 -2.95
CA ILE A 199 -18.85 10.76 -3.78
C ILE A 199 -17.74 10.31 -4.73
N GLY A 200 -17.32 9.05 -4.65
CA GLY A 200 -16.20 8.50 -5.36
C GLY A 200 -16.53 7.26 -6.18
N ALA A 201 -15.51 6.43 -6.36
CA ALA A 201 -15.58 5.16 -7.10
C ALA A 201 -15.46 3.96 -6.14
N THR A 202 -15.88 2.78 -6.58
CA THR A 202 -15.79 1.55 -5.77
C THR A 202 -14.43 0.85 -5.85
N ALA A 203 -13.55 1.32 -6.73
CA ALA A 203 -12.20 0.80 -6.94
C ALA A 203 -11.20 1.95 -7.05
N ILE A 204 -9.93 1.68 -6.72
CA ILE A 204 -8.83 2.62 -6.86
C ILE A 204 -8.44 2.72 -8.34
N PRO A 205 -8.58 3.90 -8.97
CA PRO A 205 -8.12 4.09 -10.33
C PRO A 205 -6.60 4.06 -10.38
N VAL A 206 -6.05 3.27 -11.28
CA VAL A 206 -4.61 3.17 -11.55
C VAL A 206 -4.43 2.92 -13.04
N ASP A 207 -3.37 3.49 -13.62
CA ASP A 207 -2.95 3.12 -14.97
C ASP A 207 -2.43 1.66 -14.95
N PRO A 208 -3.08 0.72 -15.67
CA PRO A 208 -2.64 -0.67 -15.69
C PRO A 208 -1.19 -0.84 -16.14
N ALA A 209 -0.65 0.09 -16.93
CA ALA A 209 0.75 0.06 -17.35
C ALA A 209 1.72 0.11 -16.16
N ARG A 210 1.37 0.81 -15.07
CA ARG A 210 2.18 0.93 -13.86
C ARG A 210 2.16 -0.28 -12.94
N ILE A 211 1.25 -1.24 -13.15
CA ILE A 211 1.18 -2.46 -12.31
C ILE A 211 2.36 -3.38 -12.66
N ALA A 212 3.50 -3.25 -11.98
CA ALA A 212 4.72 -3.97 -12.34
C ALA A 212 4.67 -5.46 -12.00
N ALA A 213 3.94 -5.84 -10.95
CA ALA A 213 3.79 -7.22 -10.51
C ALA A 213 2.44 -7.46 -9.84
N ILE A 214 1.94 -8.69 -9.95
CA ILE A 214 0.79 -9.18 -9.22
C ILE A 214 1.20 -10.42 -8.45
N VAL A 215 0.93 -10.44 -7.15
CA VAL A 215 1.17 -11.60 -6.29
C VAL A 215 -0.17 -12.11 -5.81
N VAL A 216 -0.42 -13.41 -5.95
CA VAL A 216 -1.60 -14.04 -5.35
C VAL A 216 -1.20 -14.65 -4.02
N SER A 217 -1.89 -14.27 -2.96
CA SER A 217 -1.55 -14.69 -1.60
C SER A 217 -2.75 -15.20 -0.82
N ASP A 218 -2.51 -16.14 0.08
CA ASP A 218 -3.47 -16.63 1.07
C ASP A 218 -2.96 -16.41 2.50
N TYR A 219 -2.02 -15.48 2.70
CA TYR A 219 -1.51 -15.11 4.02
C TYR A 219 -2.66 -14.75 4.97
N ARG A 220 -2.56 -15.19 6.23
CA ARG A 220 -3.50 -14.79 7.30
C ARG A 220 -3.10 -13.42 7.83
#